data_AF-K1XFP7-F1
#
_entry.id   AF-K1XFP7-F1
#
_cell.length_a   1.000
_cell.length_b   1.000
_cell.length_c   1.000
_cell.angle_alpha   90.00
_cell.angle_beta   90.00
_cell.angle_gamma   90.00
#
_symmetry.space_group_name_H-M   'P 1'
#
loop_
_entity.id
_entity.type
_entity.pdbx_description
1 polymer ?
#
loop_
_entity_poly.entity_id
_entity_poly.type
_entity_poly.pdbx_seq_one_letter_code
_entity_poly.pdbx_strand_id
1 'polypeptide(L)'
;MKTIREIDNISFRRLAYLLIMIGITFALDSLFNLSVVYKLWPLITASLGMGLLVIFIRRQDKKILIQAIGEYLLLFSVLALYCNFNSWHQLKFLWPFFVLFLGIVFITSFIFQRKNRFLFFLGFFLTWLSVYFFFLIFLGHQVWWTIFIVIGLSILLSIKLL
;
A
#
# COMPACT_ATOMS: atom_id res chain seq x y z
N MET A 1 9.01 6.66 -36.77
CA MET A 1 9.92 5.80 -35.98
C MET A 1 11.05 6.57 -35.27
N LYS A 2 11.63 7.63 -35.87
CA LYS A 2 12.61 8.53 -35.20
C LYS A 2 12.04 9.25 -33.95
N THR A 3 10.80 9.71 -34.03
CA THR A 3 10.14 10.48 -32.97
C THR A 3 9.90 9.70 -31.67
N ILE A 4 9.73 8.37 -31.73
CA ILE A 4 9.52 7.54 -30.54
C ILE A 4 10.83 7.42 -29.74
N ARG A 5 11.97 7.22 -30.42
CA ARG A 5 13.29 7.13 -29.74
C ARG A 5 13.70 8.43 -29.04
N GLU A 6 13.30 9.57 -29.57
CA GLU A 6 13.64 10.87 -29.00
C GLU A 6 12.91 11.15 -27.68
N ILE A 7 11.64 10.75 -27.61
CA ILE A 7 10.80 10.87 -26.41
C ILE A 7 11.33 9.97 -25.27
N ASP A 8 11.79 8.77 -25.61
CA ASP A 8 12.37 7.85 -24.64
C ASP A 8 13.65 8.43 -24.03
N ASN A 9 14.54 8.99 -24.86
CA ASN A 9 15.83 9.51 -24.43
C ASN A 9 15.70 10.67 -23.42
N ILE A 10 14.74 11.57 -23.64
CA ILE A 10 14.45 12.69 -22.72
C ILE A 10 13.94 12.17 -21.37
N SER A 11 13.08 11.16 -21.40
CA SER A 11 12.49 10.56 -20.20
C SER A 11 13.54 9.85 -19.35
N PHE A 12 14.44 9.08 -19.97
CA PHE A 12 15.57 8.44 -19.30
C PHE A 12 16.52 9.46 -18.66
N ARG A 13 16.82 10.56 -19.36
CA ARG A 13 17.70 11.61 -18.82
C ARG A 13 17.10 12.28 -17.58
N ARG A 14 15.79 12.56 -17.59
CA ARG A 14 15.07 13.12 -16.43
C ARG A 14 15.09 12.16 -15.24
N LEU A 15 14.88 10.87 -15.48
CA LEU A 15 14.94 9.84 -14.44
C LEU A 15 16.35 9.71 -13.86
N ALA A 16 17.39 9.76 -14.69
CA ALA A 16 18.78 9.78 -14.24
C ALA A 16 19.10 10.98 -13.35
N TYR A 17 18.67 12.20 -13.73
CA TYR A 17 18.86 13.39 -12.90
C TYR A 17 18.13 13.27 -11.55
N LEU A 18 16.90 12.74 -11.53
CA LEU A 18 16.16 12.50 -10.29
C LEU A 18 16.91 11.51 -9.38
N LEU A 19 17.39 10.40 -9.93
CA LEU A 19 18.16 9.41 -9.16
C LEU A 19 19.45 9.99 -8.59
N ILE A 20 20.17 10.80 -9.37
CA ILE A 20 21.39 11.48 -8.90
C ILE A 20 21.06 12.45 -7.76
N MET A 21 20.02 13.27 -7.91
CA MET A 21 19.60 14.21 -6.86
C MET A 21 19.18 13.48 -5.58
N ILE A 22 18.44 12.38 -5.70
CA ILE A 22 18.08 11.53 -4.57
C ILE A 22 19.35 10.97 -3.91
N GLY A 23 20.27 10.42 -4.70
CA GLY A 23 21.55 9.89 -4.20
C GLY A 23 22.41 10.91 -3.47
N ILE A 24 22.52 12.14 -4.00
CA ILE A 24 23.22 13.25 -3.33
C ILE A 24 22.53 13.60 -2.01
N THR A 25 21.19 13.63 -1.98
CA THR A 25 20.42 13.92 -0.77
C THR A 25 20.70 12.88 0.32
N PHE A 26 20.73 11.59 -0.02
CA PHE A 26 21.10 10.52 0.90
C PHE A 26 22.57 10.60 1.35
N ALA A 27 23.49 10.95 0.44
CA ALA A 27 24.90 11.10 0.77
C ALA A 27 25.14 12.26 1.76
N LEU A 28 24.44 13.39 1.57
CA LEU A 28 24.53 14.54 2.49
C LEU A 28 23.94 14.20 3.87
N ASP A 29 22.80 13.51 3.94
CA ASP A 29 22.21 13.09 5.24
C ASP A 29 23.19 12.22 6.04
N SER A 30 23.85 11.29 5.35
CA SER A 30 24.88 10.41 5.92
C SER A 30 26.11 11.20 6.40
N LEU A 31 26.60 12.15 5.62
CA LEU A 31 27.80 12.94 5.96
C LEU A 31 27.57 13.91 7.12
N PHE A 32 26.40 14.55 7.17
CA PHE A 32 26.07 15.54 8.20
C PHE A 32 25.36 14.93 9.42
N ASN A 33 25.15 13.61 9.41
CA ASN A 33 24.40 12.87 10.44
C ASN A 33 23.03 13.52 10.72
N LEU A 34 22.44 14.12 9.68
CA LEU A 34 21.08 14.63 9.74
C LEU A 34 20.19 13.39 9.81
N SER A 35 19.30 13.30 10.78
CA SER A 35 18.34 12.17 10.85
C SER A 35 17.11 12.41 9.97
N VAL A 36 17.21 13.36 9.03
CA VAL A 36 16.06 13.97 8.36
C VAL A 36 15.67 13.14 7.15
N VAL A 37 16.62 12.75 6.28
CA VAL A 37 16.30 11.92 5.11
C VAL A 37 15.88 10.52 5.55
N TYR A 38 16.50 9.97 6.60
CA TYR A 38 16.02 8.73 7.20
C TYR A 38 14.57 8.84 7.75
N LYS A 39 14.14 9.97 8.28
CA LYS A 39 12.74 10.13 8.73
C LYS A 39 11.78 10.37 7.57
N LEU A 40 12.24 10.97 6.48
CA LEU A 40 11.41 11.42 5.35
C LEU A 40 11.39 10.48 4.14
N TRP A 41 12.12 9.35 4.15
CA TRP A 41 12.06 8.37 3.06
C TRP A 41 10.63 7.92 2.66
N PRO A 42 9.63 7.84 3.56
CA PRO A 42 8.26 7.51 3.17
C PRO A 42 7.68 8.50 2.16
N LEU A 43 8.12 9.76 2.15
CA LEU A 43 7.70 10.74 1.12
C LEU A 43 8.15 10.34 -0.29
N ILE A 44 9.28 9.63 -0.42
CA ILE A 44 9.72 9.08 -1.70
C ILE A 44 8.72 8.03 -2.16
N THR A 45 8.32 7.10 -1.27
CA THR A 45 7.29 6.10 -1.61
C THR A 45 5.93 6.74 -1.90
N ALA A 46 5.58 7.82 -1.20
CA ALA A 46 4.35 8.57 -1.45
C ALA A 46 4.36 9.21 -2.85
N SER A 47 5.47 9.85 -3.23
CA SER A 47 5.61 10.48 -4.54
C SER A 47 5.56 9.45 -5.69
N LEU A 48 6.14 8.27 -5.48
CA LEU A 48 6.02 7.15 -6.43
C LEU A 48 4.57 6.65 -6.54
N GLY A 49 3.88 6.42 -5.42
CA GLY A 49 2.48 6.02 -5.40
C GLY A 49 1.58 7.05 -6.10
N MET A 50 1.78 8.33 -5.81
CA MET A 50 1.08 9.44 -6.47
C MET A 50 1.35 9.47 -7.98
N GLY A 51 2.61 9.29 -8.39
CA GLY A 51 2.99 9.23 -9.80
C GLY A 51 2.27 8.10 -10.54
N LEU A 52 2.17 6.91 -9.95
CA LEU A 52 1.43 5.79 -10.51
C LEU A 52 -0.07 6.08 -10.64
N LEU A 53 -0.68 6.72 -9.63
CA LEU A 53 -2.09 7.13 -9.71
C LEU A 53 -2.33 8.19 -10.78
N VAL A 54 -1.44 9.18 -10.92
CA VAL A 54 -1.53 10.18 -11.99
C VAL A 54 -1.44 9.53 -13.37
N ILE A 55 -0.54 8.55 -13.54
CA ILE A 55 -0.42 7.77 -14.79
C ILE A 55 -1.72 7.00 -15.05
N PHE A 56 -2.30 6.36 -14.03
CA PHE A 56 -3.58 5.64 -14.15
C PHE A 56 -4.71 6.56 -14.60
N ILE A 57 -4.88 7.72 -13.94
CA ILE A 57 -5.91 8.71 -14.27
C ILE A 57 -5.72 9.22 -15.71
N ARG A 58 -4.49 9.56 -16.10
CA ARG A 58 -4.19 10.11 -17.44
C ARG A 58 -4.39 9.11 -18.57
N ARG A 59 -4.00 7.85 -18.37
CA ARG A 59 -4.08 6.85 -19.43
C ARG A 59 -5.51 6.31 -19.63
N GLN A 60 -6.45 6.62 -18.72
CA GLN A 60 -7.78 6.01 -18.66
C GLN A 60 -7.74 4.49 -18.86
N ASP A 61 -6.62 3.88 -18.48
CA ASP A 61 -6.27 2.52 -18.87
C ASP A 61 -6.86 1.57 -17.84
N LYS A 62 -7.47 0.48 -18.27
CA LYS A 62 -8.21 -0.44 -17.38
C LYS A 62 -7.28 -1.34 -16.54
N LYS A 63 -6.00 -1.00 -16.45
CA LYS A 63 -5.00 -1.79 -15.73
C LYS A 63 -5.15 -1.61 -14.23
N ILE A 64 -5.98 -2.48 -13.63
CA ILE A 64 -6.25 -2.56 -12.17
C ILE A 64 -4.95 -2.52 -11.37
N LEU A 65 -3.93 -3.24 -11.85
CA LEU A 65 -2.65 -3.37 -11.15
C LEU A 65 -1.95 -2.04 -10.89
N ILE A 66 -1.98 -1.09 -11.85
CA ILE A 66 -1.28 0.20 -11.69
C ILE A 66 -1.96 1.03 -10.60
N GLN A 67 -3.29 1.08 -10.62
CA GLN A 67 -4.09 1.74 -9.59
C GLN A 67 -3.83 1.11 -8.23
N ALA A 68 -3.94 -0.22 -8.15
CA ALA A 68 -3.81 -0.96 -6.90
C ALA A 68 -2.43 -0.77 -6.26
N ILE A 69 -1.37 -0.85 -7.05
CA ILE A 69 0.01 -0.63 -6.58
C ILE A 69 0.19 0.82 -6.12
N GLY A 70 -0.30 1.80 -6.90
CA GLY A 70 -0.17 3.22 -6.56
C GLY A 70 -0.89 3.60 -5.26
N GLU A 71 -2.11 3.12 -5.09
CA GLU A 71 -2.91 3.36 -3.89
C GLU A 71 -2.33 2.64 -2.67
N TYR A 72 -1.90 1.38 -2.82
CA TYR A 72 -1.23 0.66 -1.74
C TYR A 72 0.05 1.37 -1.29
N LEU A 73 0.88 1.83 -2.23
CA LEU A 73 2.10 2.61 -1.93
C LEU A 73 1.79 3.90 -1.16
N LEU A 74 0.73 4.61 -1.53
CA LEU A 74 0.31 5.81 -0.81
C LEU A 74 -0.13 5.48 0.62
N LEU A 75 -1.01 4.51 0.81
CA LEU A 75 -1.46 4.11 2.14
C LEU A 75 -0.29 3.61 3.01
N PHE A 76 0.59 2.80 2.42
CA PHE A 76 1.82 2.33 3.07
C PHE A 76 2.73 3.50 3.45
N SER A 77 2.90 4.48 2.58
CA SER A 77 3.75 5.65 2.85
C SER A 77 3.25 6.47 4.04
N VAL A 78 1.93 6.61 4.20
CA VAL A 78 1.33 7.31 5.36
C VAL A 78 1.62 6.53 6.64
N LEU A 79 1.48 5.21 6.62
CA LEU A 79 1.79 4.36 7.76
C LEU A 79 3.29 4.38 8.10
N ALA A 80 4.15 4.29 7.09
CA ALA A 80 5.59 4.34 7.26
C ALA A 80 6.06 5.70 7.81
N LEU A 81 5.44 6.81 7.35
CA LEU A 81 5.66 8.14 7.89
C LEU A 81 5.31 8.18 9.39
N TYR A 82 4.13 7.67 9.75
CA TYR A 82 3.70 7.59 11.15
C TYR A 82 4.67 6.77 12.02
N CYS A 83 5.13 5.60 11.53
CA CYS A 83 6.10 4.76 12.23
C CYS A 83 7.47 5.43 12.39
N ASN A 84 7.92 6.21 11.40
CA ASN A 84 9.19 6.93 11.46
C ASN A 84 9.21 8.05 12.51
N PHE A 85 8.05 8.67 12.80
CA PHE A 85 7.97 9.72 13.83
C PHE A 85 7.72 9.18 15.24
N ASN A 86 7.02 8.04 15.37
CA ASN A 86 6.68 7.48 16.68
C ASN A 86 7.67 6.41 17.13
N SER A 87 7.68 5.26 16.44
CA SER A 87 8.63 4.16 16.62
C SER A 87 8.20 2.98 15.75
N TRP A 88 9.17 2.28 15.16
CA TRP A 88 8.94 1.03 14.44
C TRP A 88 8.39 -0.10 15.32
N HIS A 89 8.53 -0.02 16.64
CA HIS A 89 7.92 -0.99 17.56
C HIS A 89 6.38 -0.97 17.51
N GLN A 90 5.78 0.16 17.17
CA GLN A 90 4.33 0.26 17.02
C GLN A 90 3.81 -0.57 15.84
N LEU A 91 4.67 -0.98 14.90
CA LEU A 91 4.29 -1.84 13.78
C LEU A 91 3.69 -3.18 14.25
N LYS A 92 4.08 -3.67 15.43
CA LYS A 92 3.48 -4.85 16.06
C LYS A 92 1.98 -4.70 16.33
N PHE A 93 1.50 -3.49 16.56
CA PHE A 93 0.07 -3.20 16.79
C PHE A 93 -0.63 -2.70 15.53
N LEU A 94 0.13 -2.12 14.60
CA LEU A 94 -0.40 -1.51 13.38
C LEU A 94 -0.46 -2.47 12.19
N TRP A 95 0.05 -3.70 12.28
CA TRP A 95 0.02 -4.64 11.16
C TRP A 95 -1.37 -4.89 10.56
N PRO A 96 -2.51 -4.81 11.28
CA PRO A 96 -3.82 -4.98 10.64
C PRO A 96 -4.12 -3.91 9.59
N PHE A 97 -3.44 -2.75 9.63
CA PHE A 97 -3.52 -1.74 8.57
C PHE A 97 -3.07 -2.28 7.22
N PHE A 98 -2.12 -3.21 7.14
CA PHE A 98 -1.73 -3.81 5.85
C PHE A 98 -2.89 -4.55 5.18
N VAL A 99 -3.68 -5.29 5.98
CA VAL A 99 -4.88 -5.99 5.52
C VAL A 99 -5.97 -4.97 5.15
N LEU A 100 -6.11 -3.91 5.94
CA LEU A 100 -7.05 -2.81 5.65
C LEU A 100 -6.73 -2.15 4.31
N PHE A 101 -5.45 -1.87 4.04
CA PHE A 101 -5.00 -1.21 2.82
C PHE A 101 -5.32 -2.06 1.59
N LEU A 102 -5.09 -3.38 1.66
CA LEU A 102 -5.53 -4.31 0.61
C LEU A 102 -7.05 -4.29 0.41
N GLY A 103 -7.81 -4.27 1.51
CA GLY A 103 -9.27 -4.15 1.47
C GLY A 103 -9.74 -2.88 0.76
N ILE A 104 -9.18 -1.72 1.15
CA ILE A 104 -9.46 -0.42 0.54
C ILE A 104 -9.12 -0.46 -0.96
N VAL A 105 -7.93 -0.93 -1.32
CA VAL A 105 -7.47 -1.04 -2.72
C VAL A 105 -8.43 -1.88 -3.58
N PHE A 106 -8.99 -2.97 -3.06
CA PHE A 106 -9.97 -3.76 -3.80
C PHE A 106 -11.34 -3.07 -3.91
N ILE A 107 -11.79 -2.40 -2.85
CA ILE A 107 -13.05 -1.62 -2.85
C ILE A 107 -12.96 -0.48 -3.87
N THR A 108 -11.87 0.30 -3.84
CA THR A 108 -11.67 1.41 -4.80
C THR A 108 -11.50 0.87 -6.22
N SER A 109 -10.74 -0.20 -6.42
CA SER A 109 -10.63 -0.86 -7.74
C SER A 109 -12.00 -1.29 -8.29
N PHE A 110 -12.89 -1.78 -7.42
CA PHE A 110 -14.28 -2.08 -7.80
C PHE A 110 -15.05 -0.82 -8.21
N ILE A 111 -14.96 0.26 -7.43
CA ILE A 111 -15.68 1.52 -7.71
C ILE A 111 -15.27 2.10 -9.07
N PHE A 112 -13.97 2.10 -9.38
CA PHE A 112 -13.45 2.68 -10.62
C PHE A 112 -13.77 1.82 -11.85
N GLN A 113 -13.82 0.50 -11.72
CA GLN A 113 -13.99 -0.38 -12.88
C GLN A 113 -15.39 -0.98 -13.03
N ARG A 114 -16.21 -1.00 -11.97
CA ARG A 114 -17.59 -1.54 -11.89
C ARG A 114 -17.80 -2.94 -12.46
N LYS A 115 -16.72 -3.71 -12.68
CA LYS A 115 -16.77 -4.93 -13.50
C LYS A 115 -16.80 -6.23 -12.70
N ASN A 116 -16.25 -6.25 -11.49
CA ASN A 116 -16.08 -7.51 -10.76
C ASN A 116 -16.62 -7.44 -9.32
N ARG A 117 -17.83 -7.97 -9.11
CA ARG A 117 -18.45 -8.08 -7.78
C ARG A 117 -17.60 -8.86 -6.79
N PHE A 118 -16.78 -9.80 -7.28
CA PHE A 118 -15.84 -10.55 -6.43
C PHE A 118 -14.80 -9.64 -5.76
N LEU A 119 -14.30 -8.61 -6.45
CA LEU A 119 -13.35 -7.66 -5.86
C LEU A 119 -13.98 -6.87 -4.71
N PHE A 120 -15.25 -6.47 -4.86
CA PHE A 120 -15.97 -5.80 -3.78
C PHE A 120 -16.15 -6.71 -2.57
N PHE A 121 -16.60 -7.94 -2.80
CA PHE A 121 -16.75 -8.92 -1.73
C PHE A 121 -15.42 -9.19 -1.00
N LEU A 122 -14.35 -9.41 -1.77
CA LEU A 122 -13.02 -9.64 -1.21
C LEU A 122 -12.49 -8.42 -0.43
N GLY A 123 -12.67 -7.22 -0.98
CA GLY A 123 -12.29 -5.98 -0.32
C GLY A 123 -13.05 -5.76 1.00
N PHE A 124 -14.36 -5.95 0.97
CA PHE A 124 -15.21 -5.87 2.17
C PHE A 124 -14.81 -6.91 3.23
N PHE A 125 -14.57 -8.15 2.80
CA PHE A 125 -14.11 -9.23 3.68
C PHE A 125 -12.77 -8.90 4.35
N LEU A 126 -11.79 -8.38 3.59
CA LEU A 126 -10.48 -7.98 4.13
C LEU A 126 -10.59 -6.80 5.08
N THR A 127 -11.42 -5.80 4.76
CA THR A 127 -11.69 -4.67 5.67
C THR A 127 -12.30 -5.16 6.98
N TRP A 128 -13.30 -6.03 6.92
CA TRP A 128 -13.91 -6.63 8.12
C TRP A 128 -12.91 -7.46 8.93
N LEU A 129 -12.09 -8.26 8.25
CA LEU A 129 -11.03 -9.06 8.86
C LEU A 129 -9.99 -8.17 9.58
N SER A 130 -9.63 -7.03 8.99
CA SER A 130 -8.74 -6.07 9.64
C SER A 130 -9.35 -5.48 10.91
N VAL A 131 -10.63 -5.07 10.87
CA VAL A 131 -11.36 -4.59 12.05
C VAL A 131 -11.39 -5.65 13.15
N TYR A 132 -11.61 -6.92 12.78
CA TYR A 132 -11.54 -8.04 13.71
C TYR A 132 -10.15 -8.19 14.34
N PHE A 133 -9.08 -8.08 13.55
CA PHE A 133 -7.71 -8.10 14.09
C PHE A 133 -7.41 -6.94 15.03
N PHE A 134 -7.89 -5.72 14.74
CA PHE A 134 -7.78 -4.61 15.70
C PHE A 134 -8.51 -4.91 17.00
N PHE A 135 -9.70 -5.49 16.92
CA PHE A 135 -10.47 -5.90 18.09
C PHE A 135 -9.73 -6.95 18.92
N LEU A 136 -9.09 -7.94 18.28
CA LEU A 136 -8.27 -8.93 18.98
C LEU A 136 -7.05 -8.32 19.68
N ILE A 137 -6.37 -7.37 19.02
CA ILE A 137 -5.23 -6.66 19.63
C ILE A 137 -5.69 -5.86 20.85
N PHE A 138 -6.86 -5.21 20.76
CA PHE A 138 -7.42 -4.43 21.85
C PHE A 138 -7.81 -5.27 23.07
N LEU A 139 -8.40 -6.45 22.86
CA LEU A 139 -8.78 -7.36 23.94
C LEU A 139 -7.60 -8.13 24.56
N GLY A 140 -6.43 -8.10 23.92
CA GLY A 140 -5.22 -8.77 24.39
C GLY A 140 -5.25 -10.29 24.24
N HIS A 141 -4.28 -10.95 24.87
CA HIS A 141 -4.02 -12.40 24.69
C HIS A 141 -5.17 -13.32 25.13
N GLN A 142 -6.12 -12.83 25.94
CA GLN A 142 -7.20 -13.63 26.52
C GLN A 142 -8.20 -14.13 25.47
N VAL A 143 -8.23 -13.54 24.27
CA VAL A 143 -9.27 -13.78 23.26
C VAL A 143 -8.73 -14.51 22.03
N TRP A 144 -7.48 -14.98 22.06
CA TRP A 144 -6.84 -15.63 20.92
C TRP A 144 -7.57 -16.91 20.44
N TRP A 145 -8.27 -17.60 21.33
CA TRP A 145 -9.06 -18.79 21.03
C TRP A 145 -10.20 -18.54 20.03
N THR A 146 -10.69 -17.31 19.92
CA THR A 146 -11.77 -16.94 18.98
C THR A 146 -11.37 -17.15 17.51
N ILE A 147 -10.07 -17.09 17.19
CA ILE A 147 -9.56 -17.37 15.84
C ILE A 147 -9.92 -18.80 15.41
N PHE A 148 -9.79 -19.78 16.31
CA PHE A 148 -10.13 -21.17 16.00
C PHE A 148 -11.63 -21.35 15.74
N ILE A 149 -12.47 -20.62 16.46
CA ILE A 149 -13.93 -20.64 16.23
C ILE A 149 -14.27 -20.06 14.86
N VAL A 150 -13.69 -18.92 14.50
CA VAL A 150 -13.92 -18.29 13.20
C VAL A 150 -13.45 -19.17 12.05
N ILE A 151 -12.25 -19.77 12.17
CA ILE A 151 -11.72 -20.70 11.16
C ILE A 151 -12.60 -21.95 11.06
N GLY A 152 -13.00 -22.54 12.19
CA GLY A 152 -13.87 -23.72 12.22
C GLY A 152 -15.22 -23.46 11.55
N LEU A 153 -15.83 -22.30 11.83
CA LEU A 153 -17.06 -21.86 11.17
C LEU A 153 -16.87 -21.64 9.67
N SER A 154 -15.75 -21.06 9.25
CA SER A 154 -15.44 -20.86 7.83
C SER A 154 -15.33 -22.18 7.06
N ILE A 155 -14.71 -23.22 7.66
CA ILE A 155 -14.59 -24.55 7.06
C ILE A 155 -15.97 -25.21 6.95
N LEU A 156 -16.77 -25.17 8.03
CA LEU A 156 -18.13 -25.73 8.04
C LEU A 156 -19.04 -25.09 6.99
N LEU A 157 -18.96 -23.77 6.81
CA LEU A 157 -19.70 -23.05 5.78
C LEU A 157 -19.23 -23.41 4.38
N SER A 158 -17.92 -23.58 4.17
CA SER A 158 -17.39 -23.97 2.86
C SER A 158 -17.85 -25.36 2.40
N ILE A 159 -18.04 -26.30 3.33
CA ILE A 159 -18.49 -27.66 3.01
C ILE A 159 -19.96 -27.67 2.58
N LYS A 160 -20.82 -26.83 3.17
CA LYS A 160 -22.25 -26.78 2.82
C LYS A 160 -22.56 -26.07 1.49
N LEU A 161 -21.62 -25.29 0.99
CA LEU A 161 -21.75 -24.53 -0.26
C LEU A 161 -21.25 -25.31 -1.49
N LEU A 162 -20.65 -26.49 -1.28
CA LEU A 162 -20.15 -27.42 -2.29
C LEU A 162 -21.16 -28.57 -2.49
#